data_AF-A0A6X6UB34-F1
#
_entry.id   AF-A0A6X6UB34-F1
#
_cell.length_a   1.000
_cell.length_b   1.000
_cell.length_c   1.000
_cell.angle_alpha   90.00
_cell.angle_beta   90.00
_cell.angle_gamma   90.00
#
_symmetry.space_group_name_H-M   'P 1'
#
loop_
_entity.id
_entity.type
_entity.pdbx_description
1 polymer ?
#
loop_
_entity_poly.entity_id
_entity_poly.type
_entity_poly.pdbx_seq_one_letter_code
_entity_poly.pdbx_strand_id
1 'polypeptide(L)'
;MTNYFDSPFKGKLLSEQVKNPNIKVGRYSYYSGYYHGHSFDDCARYLFPDRDDVDKLIIGSFCSIGSGASFIMAGNQGHRYDWASSFPFFYMQEEPAFSSALDAFQKAGNTVIGNDVWIGSEAMVMPGIKIGHGAVIGSRSLVTKDV
;
A
#
# COMPACT_ATOMS: atom_id res chain seq x y z
N MET A 1 -1.81 3.02 -21.27
CA MET A 1 -0.59 2.95 -20.43
C MET A 1 0.32 1.89 -21.02
N THR A 2 1.62 2.16 -21.14
CA THR A 2 2.61 1.17 -21.59
C THR A 2 2.93 0.23 -20.43
N ASN A 3 3.07 -1.06 -20.70
CA ASN A 3 3.42 -2.04 -19.67
C ASN A 3 4.84 -1.79 -19.17
N TYR A 4 5.02 -1.63 -17.85
CA TYR A 4 6.33 -1.44 -17.22
C TYR A 4 7.20 -2.71 -17.26
N PHE A 5 6.60 -3.88 -17.51
CA PHE A 5 7.29 -5.17 -17.58
C PHE A 5 7.31 -5.71 -19.00
N ASP A 6 8.46 -6.25 -19.40
CA ASP A 6 8.66 -6.80 -20.74
C ASP A 6 7.96 -8.17 -20.92
N SER A 7 7.81 -8.94 -19.83
CA SER A 7 7.34 -10.32 -19.86
C SER A 7 6.71 -10.75 -18.53
N PRO A 8 5.69 -11.64 -18.53
CA PRO A 8 5.12 -12.21 -17.32
C PRO A 8 6.11 -13.06 -16.50
N PHE A 9 7.21 -13.48 -17.12
CA PHE A 9 8.25 -14.29 -16.48
C PHE A 9 9.44 -13.46 -15.94
N LYS A 10 9.38 -12.13 -16.06
CA LYS A 10 10.49 -11.23 -15.69
C LYS A 10 9.98 -10.11 -14.76
N GLY A 11 10.12 -10.34 -13.46
CA GLY A 11 9.91 -9.32 -12.44
C GLY A 11 11.06 -8.29 -12.40
N LYS A 12 10.91 -7.27 -11.56
CA LYS A 12 11.93 -6.25 -11.32
C LYS A 12 12.17 -6.10 -9.81
N LEU A 13 13.41 -5.83 -9.42
CA LEU A 13 13.75 -5.59 -8.02
C LEU A 13 13.02 -4.35 -7.51
N LEU A 14 12.61 -4.36 -6.25
CA LEU A 14 11.96 -3.19 -5.65
C LEU A 14 12.92 -2.01 -5.58
N SER A 15 14.18 -2.26 -5.24
CA SER A 15 15.25 -1.25 -5.15
C SER A 15 15.55 -0.51 -6.45
N GLU A 16 15.13 -1.05 -7.60
CA GLU A 16 15.38 -0.47 -8.92
C GLU A 16 14.19 0.35 -9.45
N GLN A 17 13.01 0.20 -8.85
CA GLN A 17 11.76 0.78 -9.37
C GLN A 17 11.02 1.68 -8.39
N VAL A 18 11.24 1.53 -7.08
CA VAL A 18 10.61 2.35 -6.04
C VAL A 18 11.17 3.77 -6.08
N LYS A 19 10.27 4.76 -6.18
CA LYS A 19 10.59 6.18 -6.13
C LYS A 19 9.95 6.88 -4.94
N ASN A 20 8.84 6.37 -4.41
CA ASN A 20 8.17 6.97 -3.27
C ASN A 20 9.05 6.83 -2.00
N PRO A 21 9.47 7.94 -1.36
CA PRO A 21 10.40 7.89 -0.23
C PRO A 21 9.78 7.25 1.02
N ASN A 22 8.46 7.10 1.10
CA ASN A 22 7.76 6.43 2.19
C ASN A 22 7.62 4.90 1.98
N ILE A 23 8.15 4.36 0.89
CA ILE A 23 8.33 2.93 0.69
C ILE A 23 9.79 2.58 0.99
N LYS A 24 10.02 1.76 2.01
CA LYS A 24 11.35 1.25 2.39
C LYS A 24 11.43 -0.22 2.04
N VAL A 25 12.43 -0.62 1.26
CA VAL A 25 12.54 -1.98 0.72
C VAL A 25 13.89 -2.61 1.03
N GLY A 26 13.88 -3.88 1.41
CA GLY A 26 15.08 -4.69 1.61
C GLY A 26 15.69 -5.21 0.30
N ARG A 27 16.88 -5.79 0.41
CA ARG A 27 17.62 -6.34 -0.75
C ARG A 27 16.89 -7.54 -1.34
N TYR A 28 17.03 -7.71 -2.66
CA TYR A 28 16.50 -8.84 -3.46
C TYR A 28 14.97 -9.02 -3.49
N SER A 29 14.23 -8.27 -2.67
CA SER A 29 12.78 -8.23 -2.77
C SER A 29 12.37 -7.70 -4.15
N TYR A 30 11.40 -8.34 -4.78
CA TYR A 30 11.01 -8.03 -6.15
C TYR A 30 9.49 -8.08 -6.34
N TYR A 31 9.04 -7.43 -7.42
CA TYR A 31 7.65 -7.43 -7.85
C TYR A 31 7.54 -7.91 -9.29
N SER A 32 6.59 -8.80 -9.56
CA SER A 32 6.27 -9.29 -10.91
C SER A 32 4.89 -8.83 -11.34
N GLY A 33 4.82 -7.63 -11.93
CA GLY A 33 3.57 -6.90 -12.17
C GLY A 33 3.05 -6.91 -13.60
N TYR A 34 3.53 -7.80 -14.48
CA TYR A 34 3.21 -7.76 -15.92
C TYR A 34 1.71 -7.66 -16.21
N TYR A 35 0.88 -8.42 -15.50
CA TYR A 35 -0.57 -8.45 -15.73
C TYR A 35 -1.31 -7.20 -15.22
N HIS A 36 -0.65 -6.33 -14.45
CA HIS A 36 -1.21 -5.06 -13.96
C HIS A 36 -0.49 -3.83 -14.53
N GLY A 37 0.65 -4.02 -15.19
CA GLY A 37 1.30 -3.03 -16.05
C GLY A 37 2.04 -1.88 -15.35
N HIS A 38 1.66 -1.52 -14.12
CA HIS A 38 2.27 -0.44 -13.36
C HIS A 38 3.51 -0.88 -12.55
N SER A 39 4.41 0.05 -12.22
CA SER A 39 5.53 -0.24 -11.31
C SER A 39 5.04 -0.47 -9.87
N PHE A 40 5.97 -0.84 -8.98
CA PHE A 40 5.63 -1.12 -7.58
C PHE A 40 5.13 0.09 -6.78
N ASP A 41 5.50 1.33 -7.15
CA ASP A 41 5.02 2.52 -6.42
C ASP A 41 3.47 2.55 -6.37
N ASP A 42 2.81 2.18 -7.47
CA ASP A 42 1.34 2.17 -7.57
C ASP A 42 0.68 1.02 -6.80
N CYS A 43 1.45 0.04 -6.29
CA CYS A 43 0.94 -0.94 -5.33
C CYS A 43 0.64 -0.30 -3.96
N ALA A 44 1.34 0.78 -3.58
CA ALA A 44 1.15 1.50 -2.33
C ALA A 44 0.08 2.61 -2.50
N ARG A 45 -1.19 2.21 -2.45
CA ARG A 45 -2.31 3.10 -2.77
C ARG A 45 -2.46 4.20 -1.73
N TYR A 46 -2.64 5.44 -2.18
CA TYR A 46 -2.78 6.65 -1.35
C TYR A 46 -1.55 7.00 -0.50
N LEU A 47 -0.36 6.49 -0.84
CA LEU A 47 0.84 6.83 -0.12
C LEU A 47 1.44 8.15 -0.62
N PHE A 48 1.22 9.24 0.12
CA PHE A 48 1.77 10.56 -0.20
C PHE A 48 3.31 10.52 -0.21
N PRO A 49 3.98 10.87 -1.34
CA PRO A 49 5.43 10.85 -1.45
C PRO A 49 6.12 12.09 -0.87
N ASP A 50 5.37 13.16 -0.62
CA ASP A 50 5.84 14.50 -0.26
C ASP A 50 5.66 14.83 1.23
N ARG A 51 5.14 13.89 2.02
CA ARG A 51 4.94 14.03 3.47
C ARG A 51 5.80 13.04 4.25
N ASP A 52 6.39 13.45 5.36
CA ASP A 52 7.16 12.58 6.26
C ASP A 52 6.35 12.11 7.48
N ASP A 53 5.24 12.78 7.75
CA ASP A 53 4.30 12.54 8.84
C ASP A 53 3.16 11.59 8.46
N VAL A 54 3.35 10.70 7.49
CA VAL A 54 2.39 9.65 7.12
C VAL A 54 2.90 8.25 7.48
N ASP A 55 1.96 7.30 7.52
CA ASP A 55 2.26 5.88 7.63
C ASP A 55 3.12 5.43 6.44
N LYS A 56 4.11 4.57 6.70
CA LYS A 56 5.08 4.09 5.71
C LYS A 56 4.81 2.63 5.36
N LEU A 57 5.19 2.25 4.14
CA LEU A 57 5.24 0.85 3.72
C LEU A 57 6.68 0.36 3.88
N ILE A 58 6.89 -0.64 4.74
CA ILE A 58 8.21 -1.19 5.02
C ILE A 58 8.21 -2.65 4.59
N ILE A 59 9.12 -3.04 3.72
CA ILE A 59 9.24 -4.40 3.18
C ILE A 59 10.64 -4.92 3.45
N GLY A 60 10.72 -6.10 4.05
CA GLY A 60 11.98 -6.80 4.32
C GLY A 60 12.72 -7.23 3.06
N SER A 61 13.76 -8.04 3.26
CA SER A 61 14.58 -8.60 2.19
C SER A 61 14.04 -9.93 1.69
N PHE A 62 14.38 -10.29 0.45
CA PHE A 62 14.03 -11.56 -0.20
C PHE A 62 12.52 -11.84 -0.35
N CYS A 63 11.67 -10.81 -0.37
CA CYS A 63 10.24 -10.97 -0.59
C CYS A 63 9.90 -11.18 -2.07
N SER A 64 8.89 -12.00 -2.32
CA SER A 64 8.36 -12.29 -3.65
C SER A 64 6.94 -11.75 -3.76
N ILE A 65 6.71 -10.71 -4.57
CA ILE A 65 5.40 -10.04 -4.64
C ILE A 65 4.75 -10.26 -6.01
N GLY A 66 3.58 -10.88 -5.99
CA GLY A 66 2.78 -11.20 -7.16
C GLY A 66 2.05 -10.00 -7.76
N SER A 67 1.71 -10.14 -9.05
CA SER A 67 1.08 -9.11 -9.87
C SER A 67 -0.17 -8.51 -9.21
N GLY A 68 -0.27 -7.17 -9.16
CA GLY A 68 -1.45 -6.49 -8.63
C GLY A 68 -1.68 -6.61 -7.14
N ALA A 69 -0.71 -7.16 -6.39
CA ALA A 69 -0.72 -7.01 -4.94
C ALA A 69 -0.82 -5.52 -4.58
N SER A 70 -1.60 -5.21 -3.56
CA SER A 70 -1.84 -3.83 -3.15
C SER A 70 -1.78 -3.68 -1.63
N PHE A 71 -1.26 -2.53 -1.21
CA PHE A 71 -1.14 -2.12 0.18
C PHE A 71 -1.97 -0.85 0.31
N ILE A 72 -3.05 -0.93 1.07
CA ILE A 72 -3.89 0.25 1.32
C ILE A 72 -3.19 1.10 2.38
N MET A 73 -2.85 2.33 2.00
CA MET A 73 -2.22 3.31 2.89
C MET A 73 -3.23 4.39 3.29
N ALA A 74 -2.74 5.51 3.82
CA ALA A 74 -3.53 6.65 4.27
C ALA A 74 -4.60 6.31 5.33
N GLY A 75 -4.34 5.34 6.21
CA GLY A 75 -5.17 5.05 7.38
C GLY A 75 -6.65 4.90 7.02
N ASN A 76 -7.50 5.72 7.63
CA ASN A 76 -8.94 5.73 7.37
C ASN A 76 -9.37 6.63 6.18
N GLN A 77 -8.43 7.27 5.48
CA GLN A 77 -8.64 8.17 4.34
C GLN A 77 -9.61 9.34 4.65
N GLY A 78 -9.72 9.75 5.91
CA GLY A 78 -10.64 10.82 6.31
C GLY A 78 -12.08 10.35 6.57
N HIS A 79 -12.30 9.03 6.71
CA HIS A 79 -13.62 8.47 6.97
C HIS A 79 -13.72 7.89 8.40
N ARG A 80 -14.59 8.46 9.23
CA ARG A 80 -14.92 7.94 10.57
C ARG A 80 -16.27 7.25 10.54
N TYR A 81 -16.27 5.92 10.59
CA TYR A 81 -17.51 5.12 10.57
C TYR A 81 -18.29 5.22 11.89
N ASP A 82 -17.64 5.70 12.95
CA ASP A 82 -18.19 5.93 14.29
C ASP A 82 -18.72 7.36 14.48
N TRP A 83 -18.64 8.20 13.45
CA TRP A 83 -19.37 9.48 13.38
C TRP A 83 -20.74 9.27 12.75
N ALA A 84 -21.63 10.26 12.89
CA ALA A 84 -22.98 10.19 12.30
C ALA A 84 -22.97 10.06 10.76
N SER A 85 -21.90 10.49 10.10
CA SER A 85 -21.68 10.32 8.67
C SER A 85 -20.22 9.96 8.42
N SER A 86 -19.97 9.08 7.45
CA SER A 86 -18.63 8.73 6.99
C SER A 86 -18.14 9.61 5.83
N PHE A 87 -18.94 10.58 5.37
CA PHE A 87 -18.55 11.47 4.27
C PHE A 87 -17.42 12.41 4.72
N PRO A 88 -16.34 12.58 3.94
CA PRO A 88 -15.14 13.31 4.36
C PRO A 88 -15.30 14.82 4.15
N PHE A 89 -16.27 15.45 4.82
CA PHE A 89 -16.66 16.85 4.61
C PHE A 89 -15.47 17.83 4.62
N PHE A 90 -14.49 17.62 5.51
CA PHE A 90 -13.29 18.45 5.62
C PHE A 90 -12.46 18.55 4.32
N TYR A 91 -12.52 17.51 3.47
CA TYR A 91 -11.73 17.44 2.24
C TYR A 91 -12.48 18.01 1.02
N MET A 92 -13.76 18.37 1.14
CA MET A 92 -14.57 18.99 0.08
C MET A 92 -14.57 20.51 0.20
N GLN A 93 -13.38 21.10 0.06
CA GLN A 93 -13.14 22.52 0.35
C GLN A 93 -13.83 23.48 -0.62
N GLU A 94 -14.26 22.98 -1.78
CA GLU A 94 -15.03 23.71 -2.78
C GLU A 94 -16.47 24.00 -2.36
N GLU A 95 -17.00 23.32 -1.34
CA GLU A 95 -18.38 23.47 -0.85
C GLU A 95 -18.41 24.34 0.43
N PRO A 96 -18.89 25.60 0.36
CA PRO A 96 -18.91 26.49 1.51
C PRO A 96 -19.71 25.98 2.70
N ALA A 97 -20.74 25.14 2.48
CA ALA A 97 -21.53 24.54 3.54
C ALA A 97 -20.69 23.64 4.48
N PHE A 98 -19.53 23.16 4.02
CA PHE A 98 -18.65 22.27 4.79
C PHE A 98 -17.45 22.99 5.42
N SER A 99 -17.38 24.32 5.35
CA SER A 99 -16.26 25.13 5.85
C SER A 99 -15.91 24.95 7.34
N SER A 100 -16.86 24.46 8.16
CA SER A 100 -16.65 24.17 9.59
C SER A 100 -16.46 22.68 9.90
N ALA A 101 -16.38 21.83 8.87
CA ALA A 101 -16.16 20.40 9.06
C ALA A 101 -14.83 20.12 9.77
N LEU A 102 -14.82 19.11 10.63
CA LEU A 102 -13.62 18.66 11.31
C LEU A 102 -12.89 17.61 10.47
N ASP A 103 -11.55 17.63 10.49
CA ASP A 103 -10.76 16.58 9.87
C ASP A 103 -10.97 15.24 10.61
N ALA A 104 -11.44 14.25 9.88
CA ALA A 104 -11.73 12.92 10.37
C ALA A 104 -10.53 11.96 10.19
N PHE A 105 -9.43 12.40 9.58
CA PHE A 105 -8.29 11.54 9.27
C PHE A 105 -7.63 10.97 10.52
N GLN A 106 -7.33 9.68 10.45
CA GLN A 106 -6.57 8.94 11.45
C GLN A 106 -5.62 7.96 10.78
N LYS A 107 -4.36 7.99 11.23
CA LYS A 107 -3.32 7.02 10.85
C LYS A 107 -3.67 5.63 11.36
N ALA A 108 -3.25 4.61 10.63
CA ALA A 108 -3.33 3.22 11.07
C ALA A 108 -1.99 2.68 11.61
N GLY A 109 -0.90 3.43 11.42
CA GLY A 109 0.46 2.97 11.64
C GLY A 109 1.08 2.38 10.38
N ASN A 110 2.39 2.14 10.42
CA ASN A 110 3.12 1.57 9.28
C ASN A 110 2.60 0.17 8.93
N THR A 111 2.48 -0.09 7.63
CA THR A 111 2.31 -1.45 7.10
C THR A 111 3.70 -2.07 6.99
N VAL A 112 3.92 -3.21 7.66
CA VAL A 112 5.24 -3.83 7.77
C VAL A 112 5.21 -5.25 7.26
N ILE A 113 5.96 -5.51 6.19
CA ILE A 113 6.18 -6.83 5.62
C ILE A 113 7.55 -7.32 6.05
N GLY A 114 7.60 -8.50 6.66
CA GLY A 114 8.82 -9.15 7.11
C GLY A 114 9.79 -9.52 5.99
N ASN A 115 10.86 -10.22 6.36
CA ASN A 115 11.77 -10.86 5.40
C ASN A 115 11.17 -12.16 4.88
N ASP A 116 11.55 -12.56 3.66
CA ASP A 116 11.17 -13.86 3.07
C ASP A 116 9.64 -14.08 3.01
N VAL A 117 8.89 -13.02 2.73
CA VAL A 117 7.43 -13.09 2.60
C VAL A 117 7.07 -13.34 1.14
N TRP A 118 6.22 -14.34 0.89
CA TRP A 118 5.61 -14.57 -0.42
C TRP A 118 4.19 -14.01 -0.45
N ILE A 119 3.94 -13.01 -1.30
CA ILE A 119 2.62 -12.41 -1.50
C ILE A 119 2.09 -12.83 -2.87
N GLY A 120 0.97 -13.56 -2.87
CA GLY A 120 0.28 -14.00 -4.07
C GLY A 120 -0.32 -12.86 -4.88
N SER A 121 -0.66 -13.16 -6.14
CA SER A 121 -1.25 -12.19 -7.07
C SER A 121 -2.55 -11.61 -6.52
N GLU A 122 -2.76 -10.31 -6.71
CA GLU A 122 -3.98 -9.58 -6.31
C GLU A 122 -4.32 -9.66 -4.80
N ALA A 123 -3.36 -10.03 -3.94
CA ALA A 123 -3.54 -9.91 -2.50
C ALA A 123 -3.65 -8.43 -2.09
N MET A 124 -4.51 -8.13 -1.11
CA MET A 124 -4.70 -6.78 -0.58
C MET A 124 -4.40 -6.77 0.92
N VAL A 125 -3.48 -5.91 1.32
CA VAL A 125 -3.08 -5.69 2.71
C VAL A 125 -3.71 -4.40 3.22
N MET A 126 -4.49 -4.49 4.30
CA MET A 126 -5.16 -3.33 4.91
C MET A 126 -4.16 -2.40 5.64
N PRO A 127 -4.56 -1.15 5.94
CA PRO A 127 -3.69 -0.19 6.62
C PRO A 127 -3.20 -0.70 7.99
N GLY A 128 -1.93 -0.49 8.31
CA GLY A 128 -1.35 -0.77 9.64
C GLY A 128 -1.03 -2.24 9.92
N ILE A 129 -1.23 -3.13 8.96
CA ILE A 129 -0.99 -4.58 9.12
C ILE A 129 0.50 -4.91 9.17
N LYS A 130 0.86 -5.84 10.06
CA LYS A 130 2.19 -6.43 10.18
C LYS A 130 2.16 -7.89 9.74
N ILE A 131 3.00 -8.24 8.77
CA ILE A 131 3.17 -9.60 8.26
C ILE A 131 4.55 -10.09 8.69
N GLY A 132 4.58 -11.16 9.48
CA GLY A 132 5.78 -11.79 10.00
C GLY A 132 6.72 -12.35 8.93
N HIS A 133 7.95 -12.68 9.34
CA HIS A 133 8.95 -13.27 8.45
C HIS A 133 8.52 -14.67 7.97
N GLY A 134 8.82 -15.02 6.71
CA GLY A 134 8.52 -16.35 6.16
C GLY A 134 7.04 -16.61 5.84
N ALA A 135 6.16 -15.62 6.04
CA ALA A 135 4.73 -15.78 5.80
C ALA A 135 4.41 -15.97 4.32
N VAL A 136 3.33 -16.70 4.04
CA VAL A 136 2.76 -16.88 2.70
C VAL A 136 1.35 -16.31 2.68
N ILE A 137 1.14 -15.28 1.86
CA ILE A 137 -0.15 -14.66 1.63
C ILE A 137 -0.71 -15.22 0.32
N GLY A 138 -1.78 -15.99 0.40
CA GLY A 138 -2.42 -16.58 -0.78
C GLY A 138 -2.92 -15.51 -1.75
N SER A 139 -2.98 -15.85 -3.05
CA SER A 139 -3.54 -14.96 -4.07
C SER A 139 -4.97 -14.53 -3.71
N ARG A 140 -5.31 -13.26 -3.99
CA ARG A 140 -6.59 -12.62 -3.62
C ARG A 140 -6.94 -12.59 -2.13
N SER A 141 -5.99 -12.88 -1.24
CA SER A 141 -6.24 -12.71 0.20
C SER A 141 -6.52 -11.25 0.53
N LEU A 142 -7.52 -11.01 1.37
CA LEU A 142 -7.75 -9.73 2.02
C LEU A 142 -7.22 -9.80 3.46
N VAL A 143 -6.02 -9.27 3.69
CA VAL A 143 -5.32 -9.35 4.97
C VAL A 143 -5.80 -8.21 5.87
N THR A 144 -6.65 -8.54 6.84
CA THR A 144 -7.30 -7.59 7.77
C THR A 144 -6.75 -7.65 9.20
N LYS A 145 -5.81 -8.55 9.47
CA LYS A 145 -5.15 -8.75 10.76
C LYS A 145 -3.70 -9.12 10.54
N ASP A 146 -2.88 -8.90 11.56
CA ASP A 146 -1.48 -9.32 11.56
C ASP A 146 -1.34 -10.83 11.32
N VAL A 147 -0.24 -11.21 10.68
CA VAL A 147 0.11 -12.59 10.27
C VAL A 147 1.43 -12.99 10.89
#